data_AF-A0A139CY53-F1
#
_entry.id   AF-A0A139CY53-F1
#
_cell.length_a   1.000
_cell.length_b   1.000
_cell.length_c   1.000
_cell.angle_alpha   90.00
_cell.angle_beta   90.00
_cell.angle_gamma   90.00
#
_symmetry.space_group_name_H-M   'P 1'
#
loop_
_entity.id
_entity.type
_entity.pdbx_description
1 polymer ?
#
loop_
_entity_poly.entity_id
_entity_poly.type
_entity_poly.pdbx_seq_one_letter_code
_entity_poly.pdbx_strand_id
1 'polypeptide(L)'
;YLSETKKIELYIFRYLFTGFKVGKSIDEFLTKDYVLKVQEMCQKVARESHRLKGLIRLQETAEGKYYAAVEPDYRVLILLASHFKNRFSTMDWIIHDLKREEAIIFSAADQEWLLINLEKDFMPKFSKKEQEIQNLWCSFFTAVSIQNRKNPKIQQQFMPKKYWKHLIETPGSSRQFKSN
;
A
#
# COMPACT_ATOMS: atom_id res chain seq x y z
N TYR A 1 -14.07 2.39 -10.70
CA TYR A 1 -13.68 3.24 -9.56
C TYR A 1 -13.05 2.44 -8.42
N LEU A 2 -11.96 2.95 -7.80
CA LEU A 2 -10.92 2.32 -6.93
C LEU A 2 -10.41 0.93 -7.35
N SER A 3 -11.31 -0.05 -7.51
CA SER A 3 -11.02 -1.42 -7.96
C SER A 3 -10.63 -1.55 -9.44
N GLU A 4 -10.82 -0.50 -10.24
CA GLU A 4 -10.59 -0.48 -11.71
C GLU A 4 -11.24 -1.64 -12.48
N THR A 5 -12.25 -2.28 -11.90
CA THR A 5 -12.92 -3.41 -12.51
C THR A 5 -13.90 -2.94 -13.57
N LYS A 6 -13.91 -3.62 -14.73
CA LYS A 6 -14.81 -3.28 -15.85
C LYS A 6 -16.28 -3.29 -15.39
N LYS A 7 -17.03 -2.25 -15.76
CA LYS A 7 -18.44 -2.04 -15.39
C LYS A 7 -18.71 -1.83 -13.90
N ILE A 8 -17.70 -1.61 -13.06
CA ILE A 8 -17.92 -1.44 -11.62
C ILE A 8 -18.82 -0.24 -11.31
N GLU A 9 -18.75 0.83 -12.11
CA GLU A 9 -19.60 2.01 -12.02
C GLU A 9 -21.09 1.63 -12.15
N LEU A 10 -21.42 0.75 -13.11
CA LEU A 10 -22.78 0.26 -13.32
C LEU A 10 -23.25 -0.62 -12.16
N TYR A 11 -22.37 -1.47 -11.61
CA TYR A 11 -22.71 -2.29 -10.46
C TYR A 11 -22.95 -1.44 -9.21
N ILE A 12 -22.11 -0.43 -8.97
CA ILE A 12 -22.29 0.56 -7.89
C ILE A 12 -23.62 1.31 -8.08
N PHE A 13 -23.91 1.77 -9.29
CA PHE A 13 -25.17 2.46 -9.59
C PHE A 13 -26.39 1.59 -9.25
N ARG A 14 -26.42 0.33 -9.71
CA ARG A 14 -27.50 -0.62 -9.41
C ARG A 14 -27.61 -0.93 -7.93
N TYR A 15 -26.46 -1.09 -7.26
CA TYR A 15 -26.36 -1.31 -5.83
C TYR A 15 -27.01 -0.17 -5.04
N LEU A 16 -26.58 1.07 -5.29
CA LEU A 16 -27.11 2.26 -4.61
C LEU A 16 -28.60 2.45 -4.89
N PHE A 17 -29.03 2.32 -6.15
CA PHE A 17 -30.43 2.53 -6.52
C PHE A 17 -31.37 1.50 -5.87
N THR A 18 -30.90 0.27 -5.70
CA THR A 18 -31.64 -0.75 -4.95
C THR A 18 -31.59 -0.47 -3.45
N GLY A 19 -30.42 -0.11 -2.93
CA GLY A 19 -30.20 0.25 -1.54
C GLY A 19 -31.07 1.43 -1.08
N PHE A 20 -31.35 2.40 -1.95
CA PHE A 20 -32.29 3.48 -1.62
C PHE A 20 -33.73 3.01 -1.40
N LYS A 21 -34.11 1.84 -1.94
CA LYS A 21 -35.45 1.27 -1.77
C LYS A 21 -35.54 0.34 -0.55
N VAL A 22 -34.51 -0.47 -0.32
CA VAL A 22 -34.54 -1.54 0.69
C VAL A 22 -33.72 -1.22 1.95
N GLY A 23 -32.92 -0.16 1.90
CA GLY A 23 -32.01 0.24 2.98
C GLY A 23 -30.87 -0.75 3.18
N LYS A 24 -30.43 -0.93 4.43
CA LYS A 24 -29.29 -1.77 4.82
C LYS A 24 -29.40 -3.25 4.44
N SER A 25 -30.61 -3.75 4.19
CA SER A 25 -30.83 -5.15 3.80
C SER A 25 -30.26 -5.49 2.41
N ILE A 26 -29.89 -4.48 1.61
CA ILE A 26 -29.26 -4.70 0.29
C ILE A 26 -28.03 -5.61 0.36
N ASP A 27 -27.29 -5.58 1.47
CA ASP A 27 -26.10 -6.41 1.67
C ASP A 27 -26.41 -7.91 1.70
N GLU A 28 -27.66 -8.30 1.99
CA GLU A 28 -28.11 -9.69 2.06
C GLU A 28 -28.51 -10.23 0.68
N PHE A 29 -28.66 -9.35 -0.33
CA PHE A 29 -29.23 -9.70 -1.64
C PHE A 29 -28.17 -10.30 -2.57
N LEU A 30 -27.41 -11.29 -2.08
CA LEU A 30 -26.23 -11.88 -2.75
C LEU A 30 -26.56 -12.62 -4.05
N THR A 31 -27.83 -12.98 -4.27
CA THR A 31 -28.30 -13.54 -5.54
C THR A 31 -28.28 -12.52 -6.67
N LYS A 32 -28.20 -11.22 -6.36
CA LYS A 32 -28.03 -10.16 -7.34
C LYS A 32 -26.55 -9.98 -7.66
N ASP A 33 -26.21 -10.17 -8.93
CA ASP A 33 -24.85 -10.09 -9.45
C ASP A 33 -24.10 -8.80 -9.05
N TYR A 34 -24.77 -7.65 -9.12
CA TYR A 34 -24.19 -6.36 -8.77
C TYR A 34 -23.91 -6.20 -7.27
N VAL A 35 -24.68 -6.85 -6.39
CA VAL A 35 -24.46 -6.83 -4.93
C VAL A 35 -23.21 -7.62 -4.60
N LEU A 36 -23.16 -8.88 -5.04
CA LEU A 36 -22.00 -9.74 -4.84
C LEU A 36 -20.74 -9.07 -5.41
N LYS A 37 -20.83 -8.51 -6.62
CA LYS A 37 -19.67 -7.90 -7.28
C LYS A 37 -19.14 -6.68 -6.54
N VAL A 38 -20.02 -5.82 -6.04
CA VAL A 38 -19.61 -4.65 -5.24
C VAL A 38 -18.94 -5.10 -3.96
N GLN A 39 -19.52 -6.04 -3.22
CA GLN A 39 -18.94 -6.54 -1.97
C GLN A 39 -17.56 -7.21 -2.19
N GLU A 40 -17.41 -8.04 -3.22
CA GLU A 40 -16.12 -8.63 -3.58
C GLU A 40 -15.05 -7.58 -3.86
N MET A 41 -15.39 -6.56 -4.65
CA MET A 41 -14.43 -5.51 -5.01
C MET A 41 -14.06 -4.66 -3.81
N CYS A 42 -15.04 -4.31 -2.96
CA CYS A 42 -14.79 -3.61 -1.70
C CYS A 42 -13.82 -4.40 -0.81
N GLN A 43 -14.05 -5.71 -0.62
CA GLN A 43 -13.16 -6.56 0.18
C GLN A 43 -11.73 -6.60 -0.39
N LYS A 44 -11.58 -6.73 -1.71
CA LYS A 44 -10.27 -6.78 -2.37
C LYS A 44 -9.49 -5.47 -2.20
N VAL A 45 -10.13 -4.33 -2.46
CA VAL A 45 -9.55 -2.98 -2.29
C VAL A 45 -9.17 -2.76 -0.82
N ALA A 46 -10.07 -3.08 0.12
CA ALA A 46 -9.82 -2.90 1.55
C ALA A 46 -8.66 -3.78 2.07
N ARG A 47 -8.60 -5.05 1.66
CA ARG A 47 -7.51 -5.97 2.03
C ARG A 47 -6.17 -5.49 1.49
N GLU A 48 -6.14 -4.96 0.27
CA GLU A 48 -4.91 -4.42 -0.30
C GLU A 48 -4.45 -3.16 0.43
N SER A 49 -5.35 -2.21 0.65
CA SER A 49 -5.06 -1.00 1.44
C SER A 49 -4.54 -1.36 2.83
N HIS A 50 -5.19 -2.28 3.53
CA HIS A 50 -4.75 -2.72 4.86
C HIS A 50 -3.34 -3.30 4.86
N ARG A 51 -2.99 -4.13 3.85
CA ARG A 51 -1.63 -4.68 3.73
C ARG A 51 -0.59 -3.59 3.52
N LEU A 52 -0.87 -2.63 2.63
CA LEU A 52 0.09 -1.58 2.30
C LEU A 52 0.43 -0.66 3.48
N LYS A 53 -0.50 -0.48 4.43
CA LYS A 53 -0.20 0.22 5.70
C LYS A 53 1.03 -0.36 6.42
N GLY A 54 1.23 -1.68 6.35
CA GLY A 54 2.38 -2.36 6.96
C GLY A 54 3.58 -2.59 6.04
N LEU A 55 3.40 -2.47 4.71
CA LEU A 55 4.42 -2.82 3.71
C LEU A 55 5.12 -1.62 3.11
N ILE A 56 4.50 -0.44 3.11
CA ILE A 56 5.14 0.78 2.65
C ILE A 56 6.38 1.07 3.51
N ARG A 57 7.47 1.42 2.83
CA ARG A 57 8.75 1.82 3.44
C ARG A 57 9.04 3.25 3.00
N LEU A 58 8.98 4.17 3.94
CA LEU A 58 9.38 5.57 3.71
C LEU A 58 10.90 5.65 3.85
N GLN A 59 11.54 6.29 2.87
CA GLN A 59 12.98 6.45 2.76
C GLN A 59 13.31 7.93 2.69
N GLU A 60 14.33 8.38 3.42
CA GLU A 60 14.73 9.78 3.46
C GLU A 60 15.39 10.20 2.12
N THR A 61 14.89 11.27 1.52
CA THR A 61 15.44 11.88 0.32
C THR A 61 16.60 12.81 0.67
N ALA A 62 17.43 13.16 -0.31
CA ALA A 62 18.51 14.13 -0.14
C ALA A 62 18.01 15.54 0.28
N GLU A 63 16.71 15.81 0.13
CA GLU A 63 16.06 17.06 0.54
C GLU A 63 15.48 17.00 1.97
N GLY A 64 15.67 15.90 2.71
CA GLY A 64 15.13 15.75 4.06
C GLY A 64 13.62 15.45 4.13
N LYS A 65 13.00 15.14 2.98
CA LYS A 65 11.61 14.65 2.89
C LYS A 65 11.63 13.12 2.81
N TYR A 66 10.47 12.48 2.90
CA TYR A 66 10.38 11.03 2.81
C TYR A 66 9.64 10.58 1.55
N TYR A 67 10.10 9.50 0.95
CA TYR A 67 9.51 8.94 -0.27
C TYR A 67 9.29 7.44 -0.13
N ALA A 68 8.18 6.95 -0.66
CA ALA A 68 7.91 5.53 -0.83
C ALA A 68 7.31 5.25 -2.20
N ALA A 69 7.79 4.20 -2.85
CA ALA A 69 7.20 3.67 -4.07
C ALA A 69 6.30 2.46 -3.77
N VAL A 70 5.17 2.34 -4.49
CA VAL A 70 4.26 1.21 -4.45
C VAL A 70 3.70 0.91 -5.84
N GLU A 71 3.25 -0.33 -6.05
CA GLU A 71 2.53 -0.75 -7.27
C GLU A 71 1.31 -1.60 -6.89
N PRO A 72 0.25 -1.00 -6.33
CA PRO A 72 -0.96 -1.71 -5.93
C PRO A 72 -1.80 -2.17 -7.13
N ASP A 73 -2.53 -3.27 -6.96
CA ASP A 73 -3.48 -3.74 -7.98
C ASP A 73 -4.63 -2.74 -8.15
N TYR A 74 -5.03 -2.07 -7.07
CA TYR A 74 -6.15 -1.12 -7.01
C TYR A 74 -5.66 0.30 -6.66
N ARG A 75 -6.49 1.30 -6.96
CA ARG A 75 -6.21 2.72 -6.62
C ARG A 75 -6.46 2.95 -5.13
N VAL A 76 -5.49 2.59 -4.30
CA VAL A 76 -5.63 2.57 -2.83
C VAL A 76 -5.01 3.78 -2.13
N LEU A 77 -4.26 4.63 -2.85
CA LEU A 77 -3.54 5.75 -2.26
C LEU A 77 -4.42 6.57 -1.31
N ILE A 78 -5.59 7.05 -1.77
CA ILE A 78 -6.51 7.88 -0.96
C ILE A 78 -6.87 7.19 0.38
N LEU A 79 -7.00 5.86 0.38
CA LEU A 79 -7.32 5.07 1.57
C LEU A 79 -6.15 4.96 2.56
N LEU A 80 -4.93 5.20 2.09
CA LEU A 80 -3.70 5.19 2.88
C LEU A 80 -3.43 6.55 3.52
N ALA A 81 -3.87 7.65 2.89
CA ALA A 81 -3.55 9.02 3.28
C ALA A 81 -3.73 9.28 4.79
N SER A 82 -4.92 9.02 5.33
CA SER A 82 -5.24 9.27 6.74
C SER A 82 -4.39 8.41 7.69
N HIS A 83 -4.02 7.19 7.29
CA HIS A 83 -3.18 6.33 8.11
C HIS A 83 -1.76 6.89 8.24
N PHE A 84 -1.14 7.26 7.12
CA PHE A 84 0.22 7.79 7.10
C PHE A 84 0.29 9.20 7.70
N LYS A 85 -0.71 10.05 7.46
CA LYS A 85 -0.84 11.36 8.13
C LYS A 85 -0.80 11.20 9.65
N ASN A 86 -1.61 10.29 10.19
CA ASN A 86 -1.69 10.11 11.65
C ASN A 86 -0.42 9.47 12.23
N ARG A 87 0.25 8.60 11.47
CA ARG A 87 1.45 7.88 11.93
C ARG A 87 2.74 8.69 11.79
N PHE A 88 2.83 9.53 10.77
CA PHE A 88 4.01 10.32 10.40
C PHE A 88 3.61 11.78 10.22
N SER A 89 2.93 12.35 11.23
CA SER A 89 2.36 13.69 11.19
C SER A 89 3.39 14.82 11.21
N THR A 90 4.61 14.52 11.63
CA THR A 90 5.70 15.50 11.78
C THR A 90 6.72 15.45 10.65
N MET A 91 6.43 14.71 9.57
CA MET A 91 7.36 14.46 8.46
C MET A 91 6.65 14.79 7.15
N ASP A 92 7.33 15.48 6.24
CA ASP A 92 6.86 15.63 4.87
C ASP A 92 7.12 14.33 4.11
N TRP A 93 6.10 13.79 3.46
CA TRP A 93 6.23 12.51 2.76
C TRP A 93 5.44 12.43 1.47
N ILE A 94 5.93 11.56 0.58
CA ILE A 94 5.34 11.22 -0.70
C ILE A 94 5.16 9.70 -0.78
N ILE A 95 3.97 9.23 -1.12
CA ILE A 95 3.69 7.83 -1.45
C ILE A 95 3.26 7.76 -2.91
N HIS A 96 4.10 7.18 -3.75
CA HIS A 96 3.97 7.15 -5.21
C HIS A 96 3.52 5.78 -5.70
N ASP A 97 2.37 5.73 -6.38
CA ASP A 97 1.93 4.59 -7.19
C ASP A 97 2.59 4.63 -8.56
N LEU A 98 3.68 3.87 -8.71
CA LEU A 98 4.47 3.82 -9.96
C LEU A 98 3.67 3.27 -11.15
N LYS A 99 2.60 2.49 -10.90
CA LYS A 99 1.79 1.89 -11.97
C LYS A 99 0.90 2.95 -12.63
N ARG A 100 0.48 3.95 -11.86
CA ARG A 100 -0.48 4.98 -12.29
C ARG A 100 0.11 6.37 -12.38
N GLU A 101 1.37 6.53 -11.99
CA GLU A 101 2.07 7.82 -11.95
C GLU A 101 1.28 8.83 -11.09
N GLU A 102 0.72 8.35 -9.99
CA GLU A 102 -0.06 9.13 -9.02
C GLU A 102 0.63 9.07 -7.66
N ALA A 103 0.59 10.17 -6.91
CA ALA A 103 1.15 10.20 -5.58
C ALA A 103 0.27 10.97 -4.61
N ILE A 104 0.31 10.52 -3.35
CA ILE A 104 -0.09 11.39 -2.24
C ILE A 104 1.13 12.11 -1.74
N ILE A 105 1.01 13.42 -1.60
CA ILE A 105 1.97 14.27 -0.91
C ILE A 105 1.31 14.76 0.37
N PHE A 106 2.04 14.72 1.47
CA PHE A 106 1.64 15.30 2.74
C PHE A 106 2.62 16.37 3.20
N SER A 107 2.06 17.50 3.64
CA SER A 107 2.78 18.59 4.29
C SER A 107 2.55 18.50 5.80
N ALA A 108 3.62 18.32 6.56
CA ALA A 108 3.57 18.36 8.02
C ALA A 108 3.33 19.79 8.54
N ALA A 109 3.75 20.82 7.80
CA ALA A 109 3.48 22.20 8.17
C ALA A 109 1.98 22.52 8.11
N ASP A 110 1.32 22.11 7.03
CA ASP A 110 -0.10 22.43 6.79
C ASP A 110 -1.04 21.37 7.39
N GLN A 111 -0.50 20.21 7.78
CA GLN A 111 -1.28 19.04 8.19
C GLN A 111 -2.27 18.57 7.10
N GLU A 112 -1.93 18.78 5.84
CA GLU A 112 -2.77 18.46 4.68
C GLU A 112 -2.08 17.50 3.72
N TRP A 113 -2.89 16.75 2.98
CA TRP A 113 -2.40 15.88 1.91
C TRP A 113 -3.18 16.13 0.63
N LEU A 114 -2.50 15.94 -0.50
CA LEU A 114 -3.04 16.08 -1.84
C LEU A 114 -2.74 14.83 -2.65
N LEU A 115 -3.67 14.42 -3.52
CA LEU A 115 -3.42 13.44 -4.56
C LEU A 115 -3.05 14.18 -5.85
N ILE A 116 -1.89 13.90 -6.40
CA ILE A 116 -1.39 14.51 -7.62
C ILE A 116 -0.95 13.46 -8.63
N ASN A 117 -0.82 13.86 -9.88
CA ASN A 117 -0.10 13.07 -10.88
C ASN A 117 1.38 13.49 -10.84
N LEU A 118 2.27 12.51 -10.88
CA LEU A 118 3.71 12.71 -11.01
C LEU A 118 4.15 12.47 -12.44
N GLU A 119 5.31 13.02 -12.79
CA GLU A 119 5.96 12.70 -14.04
C GLU A 119 6.37 11.23 -14.06
N LYS A 120 6.30 10.64 -15.25
CA LYS A 120 6.83 9.32 -15.51
C LYS A 120 8.31 9.27 -15.13
N ASP A 121 8.72 8.17 -14.51
CA ASP A 121 10.08 7.92 -14.04
C ASP A 121 10.57 8.88 -12.93
N PHE A 122 9.65 9.61 -12.27
CA PHE A 122 9.99 10.37 -11.07
C PHE A 122 10.56 9.45 -9.99
N MET A 123 11.82 9.69 -9.64
CA MET A 123 12.51 9.02 -8.55
C MET A 123 13.45 10.00 -7.85
N PRO A 124 13.21 10.35 -6.57
CA PRO A 124 14.08 11.27 -5.87
C PRO A 124 15.42 10.61 -5.56
N LYS A 125 16.46 11.43 -5.38
CA LYS A 125 17.73 10.96 -4.82
C LYS A 125 17.56 10.75 -3.32
N PHE A 126 18.03 9.61 -2.81
CA PHE A 126 18.05 9.33 -1.38
C PHE A 126 19.22 9.98 -0.67
N SER A 127 19.05 10.24 0.64
CA SER A 127 20.12 10.77 1.48
C SER A 127 21.25 9.75 1.59
N LYS A 128 22.49 10.21 1.84
CA LYS A 128 23.62 9.28 2.06
C LYS A 128 23.39 8.41 3.31
N LYS A 129 22.75 8.98 4.33
CA LYS A 129 22.45 8.33 5.60
C LYS A 129 21.36 7.26 5.47
N GLU A 130 20.43 7.44 4.54
CA GLU A 130 19.34 6.48 4.28
C GLU A 130 19.89 5.07 4.03
N GLN A 131 21.00 4.93 3.29
CA GLN A 131 21.62 3.62 3.06
C GLN A 131 22.11 2.95 4.35
N GLU A 132 22.66 3.73 5.29
CA GLU A 132 23.09 3.24 6.60
C GLU A 132 21.89 2.78 7.44
N ILE A 133 20.79 3.54 7.41
CA ILE A 133 19.53 3.20 8.09
C ILE A 133 18.97 1.87 7.55
N GLN A 134 18.98 1.68 6.24
CA GLN A 134 18.52 0.43 5.61
C GLN A 134 19.38 -0.77 6.03
N ASN A 135 20.70 -0.60 6.11
CA ASN A 135 21.60 -1.66 6.55
C ASN A 135 21.35 -2.04 8.03
N LEU A 136 21.09 -1.04 8.88
CA LEU A 136 20.70 -1.26 10.28
C LEU A 136 19.37 -2.01 10.37
N TRP A 137 18.37 -1.62 9.57
CA TRP A 137 17.10 -2.32 9.48
C TRP A 137 17.27 -3.79 9.08
N CYS A 138 18.06 -4.07 8.04
CA CYS A 138 18.33 -5.44 7.60
C CYS A 138 19.05 -6.28 8.67
N SER A 139 20.02 -5.66 9.37
CA SER A 139 20.74 -6.31 10.47
C SER A 139 19.81 -6.63 11.62
N PHE A 140 18.99 -5.68 12.04
CA PHE A 140 17.96 -5.87 13.06
C PHE A 140 16.97 -6.95 12.66
N PHE A 141 16.40 -6.88 11.46
CA PHE A 141 15.44 -7.85 10.92
C PHE A 141 16.01 -9.27 10.95
N THR A 142 17.27 -9.43 10.57
CA THR A 142 17.97 -10.72 10.60
C THR A 142 18.18 -11.21 12.03
N ALA A 143 18.62 -10.32 12.94
CA ALA A 143 18.91 -10.67 14.32
C ALA A 143 17.66 -11.11 15.11
N VAL A 144 16.51 -10.49 14.86
CA VAL A 144 15.24 -10.85 15.53
C VAL A 144 14.50 -12.02 14.86
N SER A 145 14.94 -12.45 13.66
CA SER A 145 14.30 -13.53 12.92
C SER A 145 14.61 -14.90 13.54
N ILE A 146 13.58 -15.55 14.10
CA ILE A 146 13.69 -16.89 14.67
C ILE A 146 13.66 -17.93 13.54
N GLN A 147 14.81 -18.54 13.25
CA GLN A 147 14.97 -19.49 12.13
C GLN A 147 13.98 -20.67 12.21
N ASN A 148 13.75 -21.22 13.41
CA ASN A 148 12.81 -22.34 13.62
C ASN A 148 11.33 -21.96 13.39
N ARG A 149 10.99 -20.66 13.30
CA ARG A 149 9.63 -20.18 13.01
C ARG A 149 9.46 -19.76 11.54
N LYS A 150 10.46 -20.01 10.68
CA LYS A 150 10.40 -19.63 9.28
C LYS A 150 9.37 -20.47 8.53
N ASN A 151 8.27 -19.82 8.14
CA ASN A 151 7.26 -20.41 7.26
C ASN A 151 7.06 -19.54 6.01
N PRO A 152 7.77 -19.83 4.90
CA PRO A 152 7.69 -19.03 3.68
C PRO A 152 6.29 -18.98 3.06
N LYS A 153 5.47 -20.02 3.24
CA LYS A 153 4.09 -20.04 2.70
C LYS A 153 3.22 -19.02 3.43
N ILE A 154 3.24 -19.03 4.76
CA ILE A 154 2.50 -18.08 5.59
C ILE A 154 3.03 -16.66 5.37
N GLN A 155 4.36 -16.49 5.31
CA GLN A 155 4.97 -15.18 5.02
C GLN A 155 4.48 -14.60 3.69
N GLN A 156 4.35 -15.43 2.65
CA GLN A 156 3.81 -15.00 1.35
C GLN A 156 2.31 -14.65 1.40
N GLN A 157 1.53 -15.28 2.28
CA GLN A 157 0.11 -14.94 2.45
C GLN A 157 -0.06 -13.54 3.06
N PHE A 158 0.72 -13.21 4.09
CA PHE A 158 0.71 -11.90 4.73
C PHE A 158 1.41 -10.83 3.88
N MET A 159 2.54 -11.18 3.25
CA MET A 159 3.35 -10.29 2.41
C MET A 159 3.49 -10.89 0.99
N PRO A 160 2.52 -10.66 0.09
CA PRO A 160 2.60 -11.13 -1.28
C PRO A 160 3.89 -10.68 -1.99
N LYS A 161 4.53 -11.59 -2.73
CA LYS A 161 5.83 -11.36 -3.40
C LYS A 161 5.86 -10.14 -4.31
N LYS A 162 4.73 -9.76 -4.91
CA LYS A 162 4.64 -8.58 -5.78
C LYS A 162 5.08 -7.28 -5.11
N TYR A 163 5.01 -7.20 -3.78
CA TYR A 163 5.45 -6.03 -3.01
C TYR A 163 6.91 -6.08 -2.59
N TRP A 164 7.58 -7.23 -2.70
CA TRP A 164 8.93 -7.41 -2.13
C TRP A 164 9.98 -6.54 -2.81
N LYS A 165 9.75 -6.13 -4.06
CA LYS A 165 10.60 -5.16 -4.77
C LYS A 165 10.66 -3.77 -4.12
N HIS A 166 9.67 -3.45 -3.29
CA HIS A 166 9.57 -2.18 -2.55
C HIS A 166 9.90 -2.35 -1.06
N LEU A 167 10.33 -3.54 -0.64
CA LEU A 167 10.79 -3.79 0.72
C LEU A 167 12.31 -3.66 0.78
N ILE A 168 12.79 -3.15 1.91
CA ILE A 168 14.22 -3.05 2.20
C ILE A 168 14.73 -4.41 2.71
N GLU A 169 13.95 -5.05 3.60
CA GLU A 169 14.21 -6.42 3.99
C GLU A 169 13.96 -7.39 2.81
N THR A 170 14.64 -8.54 2.80
CA THR A 170 14.37 -9.62 1.83
C THR A 170 13.55 -10.73 2.50
N PRO A 171 12.20 -10.68 2.45
CA PRO A 171 11.39 -11.76 2.99
C PRO A 171 11.72 -13.07 2.28
N GLY A 172 11.66 -14.19 3.00
CA GLY A 172 11.86 -15.50 2.38
C GLY A 172 13.27 -15.79 1.86
N SER A 173 14.27 -14.92 2.07
CA SER A 173 15.66 -15.28 1.78
C SER A 173 16.08 -16.46 2.66
N SER A 174 16.04 -17.65 2.07
CA SER A 174 16.75 -18.85 2.49
C SER A 174 18.11 -18.94 1.80
N ARG A 175 18.48 -17.94 0.98
CA ARG A 175 19.81 -17.84 0.40
C ARG A 175 20.69 -17.10 1.40
N GLN A 176 21.41 -17.91 2.15
CA GLN A 176 22.58 -17.55 2.94
C GLN A 176 23.29 -16.33 2.36
N PHE A 177 23.40 -15.26 3.14
CA PHE A 177 24.56 -14.39 3.03
C PHE A 177 25.77 -15.26 3.32
N LYS A 178 26.35 -15.88 2.28
CA LYS A 178 27.75 -16.29 2.33
C LYS A 178 28.54 -15.01 2.17
N SER A 179 28.97 -14.45 3.29
CA SER A 179 30.09 -13.53 3.34
C SER A 179 31.30 -14.24 2.72
N ASN A 180 31.80 -13.69 1.61
CA ASN A 180 33.23 -13.83 1.28
C ASN A 180 33.98 -12.74 2.04
#